data_AF-A0A4S2MGJ9-F1
#
_entry.id   AF-A0A4S2MGJ9-F1
#
_cell.length_a   1.000
_cell.length_b   1.000
_cell.length_c   1.000
_cell.angle_alpha   90.00
_cell.angle_beta   90.00
_cell.angle_gamma   90.00
#
_symmetry.space_group_name_H-M   'P 1'
#
loop_
_entity.id
_entity.type
_entity.pdbx_description
1 polymer ?
#
loop_
_entity_poly.entity_id
_entity_poly.type
_entity_poly.pdbx_seq_one_letter_code
_entity_poly.pdbx_strand_id
1 'polypeptide(L)'
;MVGSVDLEGTELSTVPSFWECREYQRTVRRVETSNKLCNELAQMIQERAEVERAYAANLKRWSSKWLSFLDSGLEYGSGASAWKGLCVEADAVSNAHKSVQTQLIDELLTGLKHWQKEHFHKTPLPPHALKEAKLFEQDFEQAQKPWAKRLRKVYNGKKEYHQACKMERSLQVQVQNAKNDPSGTPEQLKKMQDKLKKAEKEVERTRSNYTNALNDLDAESPRYLEEMTKVFNRTQEFERERLTYFKCLFMNMQQALNVTLKVK
;
A
#
# COMPACT_ATOMS: atom_id res chain seq x y z
N MET A 1 19.23 -46.64 13.34
CA MET A 1 18.94 -45.40 14.06
C MET A 1 18.50 -44.38 13.03
N VAL A 2 17.23 -44.01 13.09
CA VAL A 2 16.55 -43.11 12.17
C VAL A 2 16.91 -41.68 12.61
N GLY A 3 17.59 -40.93 11.75
CA GLY A 3 17.78 -39.50 11.94
C GLY A 3 16.57 -38.77 11.39
N SER A 4 15.68 -38.33 12.28
CA SER A 4 14.65 -37.33 11.96
C SER A 4 15.37 -36.06 11.49
N VAL A 5 15.11 -35.68 10.25
CA VAL A 5 15.35 -34.30 9.81
C VAL A 5 14.13 -33.53 10.27
N ASP A 6 14.28 -32.79 11.36
CA ASP A 6 13.30 -31.81 11.79
C ASP A 6 13.16 -30.76 10.68
N LEU A 7 12.07 -30.86 9.92
CA LEU A 7 11.55 -29.78 9.10
C LEU A 7 10.99 -28.72 10.06
N GLU A 8 11.89 -27.94 10.66
CA GLU A 8 11.51 -26.70 11.34
C GLU A 8 10.79 -25.82 10.31
N GLY A 9 9.51 -25.59 10.61
CA GLY A 9 8.62 -24.79 9.80
C GLY A 9 9.22 -23.42 9.56
N THR A 10 9.57 -23.17 8.30
CA THR A 10 9.64 -21.85 7.69
C THR A 10 8.55 -20.97 8.31
N GLU A 11 8.95 -19.89 8.99
CA GLU A 11 8.03 -18.89 9.53
C GLU A 11 6.97 -18.59 8.48
N LEU A 12 5.72 -19.03 8.71
CA LEU A 12 4.60 -18.58 7.91
C LEU A 12 4.58 -17.06 8.02
N SER A 13 4.70 -16.36 6.89
CA SER A 13 4.69 -14.91 6.86
C SER A 13 3.53 -14.40 7.72
N THR A 14 3.82 -13.58 8.73
CA THR A 14 2.83 -12.96 9.62
C THR A 14 1.87 -11.99 8.91
N VAL A 15 2.00 -11.89 7.59
CA VAL A 15 1.18 -11.08 6.70
C VAL A 15 0.01 -11.94 6.19
N PRO A 16 -1.24 -11.54 6.48
CA PRO A 16 -2.43 -12.18 5.91
C PRO A 16 -2.39 -12.21 4.38
N SER A 17 -3.00 -13.22 3.80
CA SER A 17 -3.07 -13.36 2.34
C SER A 17 -3.98 -12.31 1.72
N PHE A 18 -3.62 -11.76 0.56
CA PHE A 18 -4.45 -10.83 -0.22
C PHE A 18 -5.88 -11.36 -0.47
N TRP A 19 -6.00 -12.69 -0.61
CA TRP A 19 -7.26 -13.36 -0.93
C TRP A 19 -8.21 -13.46 0.26
N GLU A 20 -7.77 -13.10 1.47
CA GLU A 20 -8.64 -13.04 2.63
C GLU A 20 -9.58 -11.83 2.58
N CYS A 21 -10.70 -11.94 3.30
CA CYS A 21 -11.69 -10.87 3.36
C CYS A 21 -11.03 -9.55 3.83
N ARG A 22 -11.15 -8.49 3.01
CA ARG A 22 -10.61 -7.15 3.26
C ARG A 22 -9.10 -6.97 3.23
N GLU A 23 -8.30 -8.00 2.93
CA GLU A 23 -6.84 -7.84 2.88
C GLU A 23 -6.34 -7.08 1.63
N TYR A 24 -7.21 -6.84 0.64
CA TYR A 24 -6.95 -5.92 -0.47
C TYR A 24 -6.74 -4.46 -0.03
N GLN A 25 -7.08 -4.09 1.21
CA GLN A 25 -6.94 -2.73 1.74
C GLN A 25 -5.51 -2.21 1.65
N ARG A 26 -4.49 -3.07 1.71
CA ARG A 26 -3.09 -2.67 1.52
C ARG A 26 -2.86 -2.06 0.14
N THR A 27 -3.49 -2.63 -0.88
CA THR A 27 -3.45 -2.14 -2.26
C THR A 27 -4.15 -0.80 -2.40
N VAL A 28 -5.31 -0.61 -1.75
CA VAL A 28 -6.03 0.66 -1.74
C VAL A 28 -5.24 1.76 -1.02
N ARG A 29 -4.67 1.45 0.16
CA ARG A 29 -3.81 2.39 0.93
C ARG A 29 -2.58 2.85 0.15
N ARG A 30 -2.10 2.06 -0.81
CA ARG A 30 -0.99 2.47 -1.69
C ARG A 30 -1.33 3.74 -2.47
N VAL A 31 -2.59 3.96 -2.85
CA VAL A 31 -3.01 5.19 -3.56
C VAL A 31 -2.78 6.43 -2.71
N GLU A 32 -3.14 6.39 -1.43
CA GLU A 32 -2.90 7.48 -0.49
C GLU A 32 -1.41 7.69 -0.24
N THR A 33 -0.66 6.60 -0.11
CA THR A 33 0.80 6.62 0.04
C THR A 33 1.47 7.25 -1.19
N SER A 34 0.99 6.92 -2.39
CA SER A 34 1.49 7.45 -3.66
C SER A 34 1.27 8.96 -3.79
N ASN A 35 0.12 9.47 -3.36
CA ASN A 35 -0.12 10.90 -3.28
C ASN A 35 0.79 11.58 -2.23
N LYS A 36 1.03 10.93 -1.08
CA LYS A 36 1.96 11.45 -0.07
C LYS A 36 3.38 11.54 -0.62
N LEU A 37 3.86 10.52 -1.32
CA LEU A 37 5.18 10.51 -1.95
C LEU A 37 5.38 11.67 -2.94
N CYS A 38 4.32 12.13 -3.62
CA CYS A 38 4.40 13.32 -4.47
C CYS A 38 4.69 14.58 -3.64
N ASN A 39 4.11 14.71 -2.44
CA ASN A 39 4.39 15.84 -1.54
C ASN A 39 5.82 15.79 -1.00
N GLU A 40 6.28 14.62 -0.57
CA GLU A 40 7.66 14.43 -0.08
C GLU A 40 8.67 14.77 -1.18
N LEU A 41 8.40 14.34 -2.43
CA LEU A 41 9.26 14.65 -3.56
C LEU A 41 9.22 16.16 -3.92
N ALA A 42 8.05 16.77 -3.86
CA ALA A 42 7.90 18.22 -4.07
C ALA A 42 8.71 19.02 -3.04
N GLN A 43 8.68 18.59 -1.77
CA GLN A 43 9.48 19.18 -0.71
C GLN A 43 10.98 19.00 -0.96
N MET A 44 11.43 17.79 -1.34
CA MET A 44 12.84 17.54 -1.67
C MET A 44 13.35 18.45 -2.81
N ILE A 45 12.55 18.64 -3.86
CA ILE A 45 12.90 19.54 -4.98
C ILE A 45 12.99 20.99 -4.50
N GLN A 46 12.03 21.44 -3.67
CA GLN A 46 12.00 22.79 -3.10
C GLN A 46 13.24 23.07 -2.25
N GLU A 47 13.56 22.17 -1.31
CA GLU A 47 14.74 22.29 -0.45
C GLU A 47 16.03 22.33 -1.26
N ARG A 48 16.16 21.47 -2.28
CA ARG A 48 17.31 21.49 -3.18
C ARG A 48 17.43 22.83 -3.92
N ALA A 49 16.32 23.35 -4.45
CA ALA A 49 16.31 24.63 -5.16
C ALA A 49 16.70 25.81 -4.24
N GLU A 50 16.39 25.75 -2.95
CA GLU A 50 16.79 26.76 -1.97
C GLU A 50 18.30 26.76 -1.73
N VAL A 51 18.95 25.60 -1.72
CA VAL A 51 20.42 25.49 -1.67
C VAL A 51 21.05 26.18 -2.88
N GLU A 52 20.56 25.90 -4.08
CA GLU A 52 21.04 26.53 -5.32
C GLU A 52 20.84 28.05 -5.30
N ARG A 53 19.68 28.52 -4.81
CA ARG A 53 19.39 29.95 -4.62
C ARG A 53 20.39 30.62 -3.69
N ALA A 54 20.65 30.00 -2.53
CA ALA A 54 21.51 30.57 -1.50
C ALA A 54 22.95 30.70 -2.00
N TYR A 55 23.47 29.68 -2.70
CA TYR A 55 24.81 29.72 -3.27
C TYR A 55 24.94 30.82 -4.34
N ALA A 56 23.99 30.88 -5.28
CA ALA A 56 23.95 31.92 -6.30
C ALA A 56 23.91 33.33 -5.69
N ALA A 57 23.06 33.56 -4.69
CA ALA A 57 22.92 34.85 -4.02
C ALA A 57 24.20 35.25 -3.27
N ASN A 58 24.87 34.29 -2.62
CA ASN A 58 26.12 34.53 -1.92
C ASN A 58 27.26 34.91 -2.87
N LEU A 59 27.40 34.21 -4.00
CA LEU A 59 28.36 34.57 -5.04
C LEU A 59 28.10 35.96 -5.60
N LYS A 60 26.83 36.28 -5.89
CA LYS A 60 26.46 37.59 -6.44
C LYS A 60 26.79 38.72 -5.47
N ARG A 61 26.47 38.54 -4.18
CA ARG A 61 26.80 39.49 -3.11
C ARG A 61 28.31 39.67 -2.95
N TRP A 62 29.07 38.58 -3.01
CA TRP A 62 30.53 38.61 -2.92
C TRP A 62 31.15 39.37 -4.11
N SER A 63 30.73 39.05 -5.34
CA SER A 63 31.18 39.71 -6.57
C SER A 63 30.88 41.22 -6.53
N SER A 64 29.64 41.61 -6.24
CA SER A 64 29.27 43.04 -6.16
C SER A 64 30.08 43.81 -5.11
N LYS A 65 30.38 43.20 -3.96
CA LYS A 65 31.20 43.84 -2.92
C LYS A 65 32.60 44.15 -3.43
N TRP A 66 33.25 43.19 -4.08
CA TRP A 66 34.64 43.36 -4.54
C TRP A 66 34.75 44.22 -5.78
N LEU A 67 33.76 44.19 -6.67
CA LEU A 67 33.67 45.16 -7.77
C LEU A 67 33.57 46.59 -7.24
N SER A 68 32.69 46.85 -6.27
CA SER A 68 32.57 48.18 -5.65
C SER A 68 33.86 48.62 -4.95
N PHE A 69 34.61 47.70 -4.33
CA PHE A 69 35.93 48.01 -3.77
C PHE A 69 36.92 48.40 -4.87
N LEU A 70 36.99 47.65 -5.98
CA LEU A 70 37.90 47.95 -7.09
C LEU A 70 37.55 49.27 -7.79
N ASP A 71 36.26 49.63 -7.83
CA ASP A 71 35.79 50.90 -8.38
C ASP A 71 36.10 52.11 -7.48
N SER A 72 36.56 51.89 -6.24
CA SER A 72 37.06 52.98 -5.37
C SER A 72 38.40 53.58 -5.84
N GLY A 73 39.09 52.91 -6.78
CA GLY A 73 40.37 53.39 -7.31
C GLY A 73 41.56 53.18 -6.37
N LEU A 74 41.58 52.10 -5.59
CA LEU A 74 42.78 51.73 -4.81
C LEU A 74 43.74 50.82 -5.60
N GLU A 75 43.24 50.10 -6.60
CA GLU A 75 44.01 49.17 -7.44
C GLU A 75 43.74 49.48 -8.91
N TYR A 76 44.75 49.35 -9.79
CA TYR A 76 44.66 49.78 -11.19
C TYR A 76 45.36 48.84 -12.17
N GLY A 77 45.27 49.15 -13.46
CA GLY A 77 46.02 48.47 -14.51
C GLY A 77 45.68 46.99 -14.65
N SER A 78 46.68 46.19 -14.99
CA SER A 78 46.52 44.75 -15.21
C SER A 78 46.22 43.97 -13.93
N GLY A 79 46.66 44.44 -12.76
CA GLY A 79 46.34 43.86 -11.45
C GLY A 79 44.85 43.94 -11.13
N ALA A 80 44.27 45.15 -11.24
CA ALA A 80 42.82 45.34 -11.11
C ALA A 80 42.03 44.49 -12.11
N SER A 81 42.51 44.39 -13.35
CA SER A 81 41.85 43.63 -14.40
C SER A 81 41.79 42.13 -14.08
N ALA A 82 42.89 41.54 -13.59
CA ALA A 82 42.94 40.16 -13.16
C ALA A 82 41.98 39.89 -11.99
N TRP A 83 41.92 40.79 -11.01
CA TRP A 83 40.99 40.67 -9.88
C TRP A 83 39.52 40.81 -10.31
N LYS A 84 39.19 41.76 -11.20
CA LYS A 84 37.86 41.85 -11.81
C LYS A 84 37.47 40.56 -12.51
N GLY A 85 38.44 39.86 -13.13
CA GLY A 85 38.24 38.53 -13.71
C GLY A 85 37.66 37.49 -12.73
N LEU A 86 38.10 37.50 -11.46
CA LEU A 86 37.55 36.61 -10.42
C LEU A 86 36.08 36.92 -10.11
N CYS A 87 35.68 38.20 -10.17
CA CYS A 87 34.29 38.61 -9.96
C CYS A 87 33.39 38.20 -11.14
N VAL A 88 33.93 38.25 -12.37
CA VAL A 88 33.24 37.79 -13.58
C VAL A 88 32.97 36.29 -13.53
N GLU A 89 33.96 35.49 -13.10
CA GLU A 89 33.79 34.04 -12.89
C GLU A 89 32.68 33.76 -11.86
N ALA A 90 32.73 34.41 -10.69
CA ALA A 90 31.73 34.23 -9.65
C ALA A 90 30.31 34.61 -10.11
N ASP A 91 30.19 35.65 -10.93
CA ASP A 91 28.92 36.04 -11.55
C ASP A 91 28.41 35.01 -12.56
N ALA A 92 29.30 34.42 -13.37
CA ALA A 92 28.94 33.36 -14.31
C ALA A 92 28.44 32.11 -13.57
N VAL A 93 29.14 31.68 -12.51
CA VAL A 93 28.71 30.57 -11.66
C VAL A 93 27.41 30.89 -10.93
N SER A 94 27.26 32.10 -10.39
CA SER A 94 25.99 32.56 -9.78
C SER A 94 24.81 32.42 -10.74
N ASN A 95 24.97 32.87 -11.99
CA ASN A 95 23.93 32.77 -13.01
C ASN A 95 23.62 31.32 -13.39
N ALA A 96 24.63 30.45 -13.47
CA ALA A 96 24.45 29.04 -13.73
C ALA A 96 23.60 28.37 -12.64
N HIS A 97 23.93 28.58 -11.36
CA HIS A 97 23.16 28.04 -10.23
C HIS A 97 21.76 28.63 -10.12
N LYS A 98 21.59 29.92 -10.48
CA LYS A 98 20.27 30.52 -10.60
C LYS A 98 19.43 29.85 -11.70
N SER A 99 20.03 29.50 -12.84
CA SER A 99 19.36 28.74 -13.89
C SER A 99 18.91 27.35 -13.42
N VAL A 100 19.76 26.63 -12.67
CA VAL A 100 19.39 25.35 -12.05
C VAL A 100 18.20 25.53 -11.11
N GLN A 101 18.24 26.51 -10.22
CA GLN A 101 17.15 26.81 -9.29
C GLN A 101 15.83 27.10 -10.01
N THR A 102 15.86 27.91 -11.06
CA THR A 102 14.70 28.21 -11.89
C THR A 102 14.15 26.93 -12.52
N GLN A 103 15.00 26.09 -13.10
CA GLN A 103 14.58 24.83 -13.72
C GLN A 103 13.93 23.86 -12.69
N LEU A 104 14.50 23.76 -11.48
CA LEU A 104 13.93 22.94 -10.41
C LEU A 104 12.52 23.39 -9.99
N ILE A 105 12.30 24.71 -9.85
CA ILE A 105 11.02 25.25 -9.38
C ILE A 105 9.99 25.36 -10.52
N ASP A 106 10.36 26.03 -11.60
CA ASP A 106 9.40 26.48 -12.61
C ASP A 106 9.01 25.34 -13.57
N GLU A 107 9.92 24.40 -13.82
CA GLU A 107 9.65 23.24 -14.67
C GLU A 107 9.30 22.00 -13.83
N LEU A 108 10.22 21.54 -12.99
CA LEU A 108 10.11 20.21 -12.37
C LEU A 108 9.11 20.16 -11.23
N LEU A 109 9.18 21.10 -10.28
CA LEU A 109 8.25 21.17 -9.16
C LEU A 109 6.83 21.52 -9.63
N THR A 110 6.70 22.47 -10.55
CA THR A 110 5.41 22.82 -11.15
C THR A 110 4.80 21.65 -11.91
N GLY A 111 5.61 20.95 -12.71
CA GLY A 111 5.20 19.73 -13.42
C GLY A 111 4.70 18.65 -12.46
N LEU A 112 5.42 18.39 -11.37
CA LEU A 112 5.02 17.39 -10.36
C LEU A 112 3.68 17.75 -9.70
N LYS A 113 3.51 19.03 -9.31
CA LYS A 113 2.27 19.51 -8.70
C LYS A 113 1.09 19.42 -9.67
N HIS A 114 1.32 19.71 -10.95
CA HIS A 114 0.30 19.58 -11.98
C HIS A 114 -0.10 18.11 -12.18
N TRP A 115 0.87 17.23 -12.39
CA TRP A 115 0.65 15.80 -12.56
C TRP A 115 -0.10 15.21 -11.35
N GLN A 116 0.31 15.55 -10.13
CA GLN A 116 -0.36 15.11 -8.90
C GLN A 116 -1.83 15.54 -8.86
N LYS A 117 -2.14 16.78 -9.28
CA LYS A 117 -3.52 17.31 -9.31
C LYS A 117 -4.41 16.59 -10.32
N GLU A 118 -3.84 16.13 -11.44
CA GLU A 118 -4.56 15.39 -12.48
C GLU A 118 -4.82 13.92 -12.11
N HIS A 119 -4.01 13.32 -11.22
CA HIS A 119 -4.10 11.89 -10.89
C HIS A 119 -4.74 11.64 -9.52
N PHE A 120 -4.73 12.63 -8.61
CA PHE A 120 -5.23 12.47 -7.25
C PHE A 120 -6.28 13.53 -6.91
N HIS A 121 -7.56 13.14 -6.94
CA HIS A 121 -8.66 14.06 -6.72
C HIS A 121 -9.23 13.91 -5.33
N LYS A 122 -9.13 14.96 -4.49
CA LYS A 122 -9.77 14.98 -3.17
C LYS A 122 -11.30 15.09 -3.30
N THR A 123 -12.02 14.43 -2.41
CA THR A 123 -13.47 14.65 -2.28
C THR A 123 -13.76 16.04 -1.70
N PRO A 124 -14.83 16.71 -2.17
CA PRO A 124 -15.16 18.07 -1.72
C PRO A 124 -15.61 18.10 -0.25
N LEU A 125 -16.19 17.01 0.25
CA LEU A 125 -16.64 16.90 1.64
C LEU A 125 -15.55 16.28 2.54
N PRO A 126 -15.44 16.74 3.80
CA PRO A 126 -14.63 16.08 4.82
C PRO A 126 -15.09 14.64 5.10
N PRO A 127 -14.18 13.70 5.44
CA PRO A 127 -12.72 13.82 5.36
C PRO A 127 -12.27 13.81 3.89
N HIS A 128 -11.38 14.72 3.49
CA HIS A 128 -10.90 14.93 2.12
C HIS A 128 -10.05 13.77 1.57
N ALA A 129 -10.65 12.58 1.49
CA ALA A 129 -10.05 11.37 0.96
C ALA A 129 -10.01 11.41 -0.57
N LEU A 130 -9.12 10.59 -1.14
CA LEU A 130 -8.93 10.51 -2.59
C LEU A 130 -10.09 9.74 -3.25
N LYS A 131 -10.61 10.29 -4.35
CA LYS A 131 -11.68 9.67 -5.14
C LYS A 131 -11.22 8.33 -5.70
N GLU A 132 -9.98 8.24 -6.14
CA GLU A 132 -9.37 7.05 -6.72
C GLU A 132 -9.29 5.91 -5.70
N ALA A 133 -8.86 6.21 -4.46
CA ALA A 133 -8.82 5.24 -3.38
C ALA A 133 -10.24 4.74 -3.03
N LYS A 134 -11.22 5.64 -2.94
CA LYS A 134 -12.63 5.27 -2.70
C LYS A 134 -13.20 4.38 -3.80
N LEU A 135 -12.89 4.68 -5.06
CA LEU A 135 -13.34 3.89 -6.20
C LEU A 135 -12.76 2.48 -6.15
N PHE A 136 -11.46 2.33 -5.91
CA PHE A 136 -10.85 1.01 -5.79
C PHE A 136 -11.37 0.21 -4.59
N GLU A 137 -11.61 0.87 -3.45
CA GLU A 137 -12.25 0.22 -2.28
C GLU A 137 -13.64 -0.33 -2.67
N GLN A 138 -14.47 0.47 -3.32
CA GLN A 138 -15.81 0.05 -3.76
C GLN A 138 -15.75 -1.11 -4.75
N ASP A 139 -14.84 -1.05 -5.72
CA ASP A 139 -14.67 -2.09 -6.73
C ASP A 139 -14.21 -3.42 -6.10
N PHE A 140 -13.27 -3.39 -5.14
CA PHE A 140 -12.87 -4.59 -4.40
C PHE A 140 -13.98 -5.12 -3.51
N GLU A 141 -14.71 -4.25 -2.79
CA GLU A 141 -15.86 -4.66 -1.99
C GLU A 141 -16.91 -5.35 -2.87
N GLN A 142 -17.20 -4.81 -4.06
CA GLN A 142 -18.13 -5.39 -5.01
C GLN A 142 -17.66 -6.74 -5.54
N ALA A 143 -16.38 -6.86 -5.91
CA ALA A 143 -15.77 -8.10 -6.39
C ALA A 143 -15.76 -9.20 -5.32
N GLN A 144 -15.48 -8.86 -4.06
CA GLN A 144 -15.36 -9.82 -2.96
C GLN A 144 -16.71 -10.20 -2.33
N LYS A 145 -17.73 -9.35 -2.41
CA LYS A 145 -19.02 -9.53 -1.70
C LYS A 145 -19.71 -10.89 -1.91
N PRO A 146 -19.81 -11.45 -3.13
CA PRO A 146 -20.44 -12.77 -3.34
C PRO A 146 -19.70 -13.88 -2.60
N TRP A 147 -18.38 -13.94 -2.77
CA TRP A 147 -17.52 -14.94 -2.14
C TRP A 147 -17.52 -14.81 -0.61
N ALA A 148 -17.39 -13.60 -0.07
CA ALA A 148 -17.47 -13.35 1.37
C ALA A 148 -18.82 -13.75 1.98
N LYS A 149 -19.93 -13.61 1.23
CA LYS A 149 -21.24 -14.09 1.66
C LYS A 149 -21.28 -15.62 1.76
N ARG A 150 -20.69 -16.34 0.80
CA ARG A 150 -20.61 -17.82 0.81
C ARG A 150 -19.65 -18.31 1.89
N LEU A 151 -18.50 -17.66 2.06
CA LEU A 151 -17.55 -17.99 3.13
C LEU A 151 -18.19 -17.89 4.52
N ARG A 152 -19.02 -16.87 4.76
CA ARG A 152 -19.79 -16.77 6.02
C ARG A 152 -20.74 -17.96 6.22
N LYS A 153 -21.37 -18.47 5.15
CA LYS A 153 -22.20 -19.69 5.25
C LYS A 153 -21.35 -20.92 5.60
N VAL A 154 -20.16 -21.04 5.01
CA VAL A 154 -19.19 -22.10 5.34
C VAL A 154 -18.83 -22.05 6.82
N TYR A 155 -18.47 -20.88 7.36
CA TYR A 155 -18.15 -20.74 8.79
C TYR A 155 -19.34 -21.07 9.71
N ASN A 156 -20.55 -20.65 9.35
CA ASN A 156 -21.75 -20.99 10.10
C ASN A 156 -22.04 -22.50 10.06
N GLY A 157 -22.00 -23.12 8.89
CA GLY A 157 -22.19 -24.56 8.72
C GLY A 157 -21.16 -25.38 9.47
N LYS A 158 -19.88 -24.97 9.43
CA LYS A 158 -18.79 -25.58 10.22
C LYS A 158 -19.10 -25.54 11.72
N LYS A 159 -19.55 -24.38 12.22
CA LYS A 159 -19.89 -24.19 13.63
C LYS A 159 -21.05 -25.08 14.05
N GLU A 160 -22.13 -25.10 13.27
CA GLU A 160 -23.32 -25.94 13.53
C GLU A 160 -22.97 -27.43 13.52
N TYR A 161 -22.22 -27.89 12.52
CA TYR A 161 -21.76 -29.27 12.42
C TYR A 161 -20.90 -29.69 13.63
N HIS A 162 -19.91 -28.87 14.01
CA HIS A 162 -19.08 -29.17 15.18
C HIS A 162 -19.89 -29.18 16.49
N GLN A 163 -20.89 -28.32 16.63
CA GLN A 163 -21.80 -28.32 17.77
C GLN A 163 -22.65 -29.59 17.82
N ALA A 164 -23.19 -30.03 16.67
CA ALA A 164 -23.94 -31.27 16.56
C ALA A 164 -23.09 -32.49 16.95
N CYS A 165 -21.85 -32.60 16.42
CA CYS A 165 -20.93 -33.68 16.77
C CYS A 165 -20.58 -33.70 18.26
N LYS A 166 -20.39 -32.52 18.87
CA LYS A 166 -20.13 -32.41 20.31
C LYS A 166 -21.33 -32.91 21.13
N MET A 167 -22.55 -32.57 20.72
CA MET A 167 -23.78 -33.00 21.38
C MET A 167 -24.01 -34.50 21.23
N GLU A 168 -23.85 -35.04 20.02
CA GLU A 168 -23.94 -36.48 19.73
C GLU A 168 -22.98 -37.26 20.62
N ARG A 169 -21.69 -36.87 20.67
CA ARG A 169 -20.69 -37.54 21.51
C ARG A 169 -21.04 -37.49 23.00
N SER A 170 -21.60 -36.37 23.47
CA SER A 170 -22.07 -36.26 24.86
C SER A 170 -23.23 -37.22 25.15
N LEU A 171 -24.22 -37.31 24.26
CA LEU A 171 -25.36 -38.23 24.40
C LEU A 171 -24.91 -39.69 24.29
N GLN A 172 -23.93 -40.00 23.44
CA GLN A 172 -23.35 -41.34 23.30
C GLN A 172 -22.75 -41.82 24.62
N VAL A 173 -21.99 -40.95 25.31
CA VAL A 173 -21.46 -41.22 26.66
C VAL A 173 -22.59 -41.40 27.68
N GLN A 174 -23.64 -40.56 27.66
CA GLN A 174 -24.79 -40.70 28.56
C GLN A 174 -25.52 -42.02 28.38
N VAL A 175 -25.77 -42.44 27.13
CA VAL A 175 -26.39 -43.74 26.83
C VAL A 175 -25.50 -44.88 27.31
N GLN A 176 -24.18 -44.80 27.10
CA GLN A 176 -23.25 -45.84 27.56
C GLN A 176 -23.25 -45.96 29.09
N ASN A 177 -23.25 -44.84 29.80
CA ASN A 177 -23.33 -44.83 31.27
C ASN A 177 -24.67 -45.39 31.76
N ALA A 178 -25.79 -45.00 31.14
CA ALA A 178 -27.11 -45.49 31.51
C ALA A 178 -27.30 -47.00 31.25
N LYS A 179 -26.63 -47.57 30.24
CA LYS A 179 -26.60 -49.03 30.01
C LYS A 179 -25.90 -49.79 31.15
N ASN A 180 -24.95 -49.15 31.82
CA ASN A 180 -24.15 -49.74 32.87
C ASN A 180 -24.70 -49.45 34.29
N ASP A 181 -25.79 -48.69 34.39
CA ASP A 181 -26.43 -48.32 35.66
C ASP A 181 -27.50 -49.36 36.07
N PRO A 182 -27.30 -50.10 37.18
CA PRO A 182 -28.26 -51.10 37.66
C PRO A 182 -29.59 -50.52 38.14
N SER A 183 -29.66 -49.21 38.39
CA SER A 183 -30.83 -48.52 38.95
C SER A 183 -31.78 -47.93 37.89
N GLY A 184 -31.37 -47.92 36.62
CA GLY A 184 -32.13 -47.33 35.52
C GLY A 184 -33.28 -48.22 35.01
N THR A 185 -34.38 -47.59 34.58
CA THR A 185 -35.50 -48.33 33.97
C THR A 185 -35.29 -48.52 32.45
N PRO A 186 -35.84 -49.60 31.86
CA PRO A 186 -35.81 -49.80 30.40
C PRO A 186 -36.38 -48.61 29.61
N GLU A 187 -37.42 -47.98 30.14
CA GLU A 187 -38.08 -46.81 29.54
C GLU A 187 -37.15 -45.58 29.50
N GLN A 188 -36.39 -45.35 30.57
CA GLN A 188 -35.40 -44.27 30.64
C GLN A 188 -34.26 -44.48 29.65
N LEU A 189 -33.75 -45.72 29.56
CA LEU A 189 -32.69 -46.07 28.61
C LEU A 189 -33.17 -45.88 27.16
N LYS A 190 -34.38 -46.34 26.83
CA LYS A 190 -34.99 -46.15 25.51
C LYS A 190 -35.12 -44.68 25.15
N LYS A 191 -35.59 -43.84 26.08
CA LYS A 191 -35.69 -42.38 25.89
C LYS A 191 -34.34 -41.73 25.61
N MET A 192 -33.26 -42.16 26.26
CA MET A 192 -31.91 -41.66 25.98
C MET A 192 -31.39 -42.12 24.61
N GLN A 193 -31.65 -43.36 24.23
CA GLN A 193 -31.31 -43.89 22.90
C GLN A 193 -32.04 -43.14 21.77
N ASP A 194 -33.32 -42.79 21.96
CA ASP A 194 -34.07 -42.00 20.98
C ASP A 194 -33.52 -40.57 20.83
N LYS A 195 -33.05 -39.97 21.93
CA LYS A 195 -32.33 -38.68 21.88
C LYS A 195 -31.01 -38.80 21.11
N LEU A 196 -30.24 -39.87 21.32
CA LEU A 196 -29.01 -40.13 20.58
C LEU A 196 -29.29 -40.28 19.08
N LYS A 197 -30.28 -41.10 18.68
CA LYS A 197 -30.69 -41.25 17.27
C LYS A 197 -31.08 -39.92 16.63
N LYS A 198 -31.72 -39.02 17.38
CA LYS A 198 -32.04 -37.67 16.89
C LYS A 198 -30.78 -36.83 16.69
N ALA A 199 -29.80 -36.93 17.58
CA ALA A 199 -28.53 -36.24 17.45
C ALA A 199 -27.67 -36.76 16.28
N GLU A 200 -27.64 -38.08 16.04
CA GLU A 200 -26.99 -38.69 14.88
C GLU A 200 -27.58 -38.15 13.56
N LYS A 201 -28.92 -38.09 13.45
CA LYS A 201 -29.60 -37.48 12.29
C LYS A 201 -29.27 -36.00 12.12
N GLU A 202 -29.12 -35.28 13.22
CA GLU A 202 -28.76 -33.86 13.21
C GLU A 202 -27.32 -33.62 12.74
N VAL A 203 -26.40 -34.51 13.11
CA VAL A 203 -25.01 -34.50 12.62
C VAL A 203 -24.97 -34.71 11.11
N GLU A 204 -25.70 -35.70 10.58
CA GLU A 204 -25.74 -35.90 9.12
C GLU A 204 -26.40 -34.72 8.37
N ARG A 205 -27.46 -34.15 8.94
CA ARG A 205 -28.10 -32.95 8.38
C ARG A 205 -27.14 -31.76 8.32
N THR A 206 -26.46 -31.45 9.43
CA THR A 206 -25.52 -30.32 9.52
C THR A 206 -24.26 -30.57 8.70
N ARG A 207 -23.78 -31.82 8.60
CA ARG A 207 -22.71 -32.24 7.68
C ARG A 207 -23.09 -31.94 6.23
N SER A 208 -24.26 -32.40 5.78
CA SER A 208 -24.74 -32.15 4.42
C SER A 208 -24.82 -30.65 4.11
N ASN A 209 -25.39 -29.86 5.04
CA ASN A 209 -25.43 -28.40 4.91
C ASN A 209 -24.03 -27.77 4.80
N TYR A 210 -23.08 -28.22 5.62
CA TYR A 210 -21.71 -27.72 5.59
C TYR A 210 -20.99 -28.08 4.28
N THR A 211 -21.11 -29.33 3.83
CA THR A 211 -20.56 -29.79 2.54
C THR A 211 -21.15 -29.02 1.36
N ASN A 212 -22.47 -28.79 1.35
CA ASN A 212 -23.11 -27.99 0.30
C ASN A 212 -22.58 -26.54 0.30
N ALA A 213 -22.38 -25.94 1.49
CA ALA A 213 -21.80 -24.61 1.58
C ALA A 213 -20.34 -24.55 1.08
N LEU A 214 -19.55 -25.61 1.32
CA LEU A 214 -18.19 -25.73 0.78
C LEU A 214 -18.20 -25.81 -0.75
N ASN A 215 -19.03 -26.70 -1.32
CA ASN A 215 -19.16 -26.83 -2.78
C ASN A 215 -19.61 -25.52 -3.44
N ASP A 216 -20.56 -24.82 -2.82
CA ASP A 216 -21.01 -23.50 -3.26
C ASP A 216 -19.89 -22.46 -3.28
N LEU A 217 -18.99 -22.49 -2.27
CA LEU A 217 -17.85 -21.58 -2.18
C LEU A 217 -16.81 -21.92 -3.25
N ASP A 218 -16.50 -23.20 -3.43
CA ASP A 218 -15.55 -23.68 -4.44
C ASP A 218 -16.00 -23.30 -5.85
N ALA A 219 -17.31 -23.42 -6.14
CA ALA A 219 -17.89 -22.99 -7.41
C ALA A 219 -17.81 -21.47 -7.66
N GLU A 220 -17.76 -20.64 -6.60
CA GLU A 220 -17.63 -19.17 -6.71
C GLU A 220 -16.17 -18.72 -6.81
N SER A 221 -15.22 -19.54 -6.33
CA SER A 221 -13.80 -19.19 -6.24
C SER A 221 -13.17 -18.74 -7.57
N PRO A 222 -13.44 -19.35 -8.74
CA PRO A 222 -12.90 -18.88 -10.02
C PRO A 222 -13.33 -17.44 -10.36
N ARG A 223 -14.62 -17.12 -10.17
CA ARG A 223 -15.13 -15.77 -10.41
C ARG A 223 -14.56 -14.76 -9.42
N TYR A 224 -14.44 -15.14 -8.15
CA TYR A 224 -13.79 -14.30 -7.14
C TYR A 224 -12.35 -13.95 -7.52
N LEU A 225 -11.56 -14.96 -7.91
CA LEU A 225 -10.18 -14.78 -8.35
C LEU A 225 -10.11 -13.82 -9.54
N GLU A 226 -10.95 -14.04 -10.55
CA GLU A 226 -10.99 -13.23 -11.77
C GLU A 226 -11.34 -11.77 -11.47
N GLU A 227 -12.44 -11.52 -10.75
CA GLU A 227 -12.92 -10.16 -10.50
C GLU A 227 -11.95 -9.38 -9.60
N MET A 228 -11.44 -9.99 -8.53
CA MET A 228 -10.41 -9.35 -7.68
C MET A 228 -9.13 -9.05 -8.47
N THR A 229 -8.70 -9.95 -9.36
CA THR A 229 -7.53 -9.74 -10.22
C THR A 229 -7.74 -8.58 -11.18
N LYS A 230 -8.94 -8.43 -11.76
CA LYS A 230 -9.28 -7.28 -12.62
C LYS A 230 -9.16 -5.95 -11.88
N VAL A 231 -9.68 -5.86 -10.64
CA VAL A 231 -9.50 -4.64 -9.83
C VAL A 231 -8.02 -4.43 -9.50
N PHE A 232 -7.32 -5.48 -9.05
CA PHE A 232 -5.90 -5.40 -8.72
C PHE A 232 -5.05 -4.89 -9.89
N ASN A 233 -5.24 -5.42 -11.11
CA ASN A 233 -4.49 -4.98 -12.28
C ASN A 233 -4.69 -3.49 -12.60
N ARG A 234 -5.91 -2.95 -12.40
CA ARG A 234 -6.15 -1.50 -12.53
C ARG A 234 -5.38 -0.69 -11.49
N THR A 235 -5.29 -1.16 -10.25
CA THR A 235 -4.46 -0.50 -9.22
C THR A 235 -2.96 -0.60 -9.50
N GLN A 236 -2.52 -1.66 -10.18
CA GLN A 236 -1.12 -1.82 -10.61
C GLN A 236 -0.79 -0.87 -11.76
N GLU A 237 -1.72 -0.68 -12.70
CA GLU A 237 -1.53 0.26 -13.80
C GLU A 237 -1.47 1.71 -13.31
N PHE A 238 -2.38 2.08 -12.41
CA PHE A 238 -2.36 3.39 -11.76
C PHE A 238 -1.01 3.67 -11.04
N GLU A 239 -0.44 2.67 -10.36
CA GLU A 239 0.88 2.81 -9.74
C GLU A 239 2.03 2.84 -10.76
N ARG A 240 1.88 2.15 -11.91
CA ARG A 240 2.87 2.15 -13.00
C ARG A 240 3.02 3.54 -13.60
N GLU A 241 1.93 4.27 -13.80
CA GLU A 241 1.96 5.66 -14.29
C GLU A 241 2.81 6.54 -13.37
N ARG A 242 2.56 6.49 -12.06
CA ARG A 242 3.37 7.21 -11.07
C ARG A 242 4.85 6.82 -11.10
N LEU A 243 5.15 5.53 -11.13
CA LEU A 243 6.53 5.03 -11.18
C LEU A 243 7.26 5.51 -12.44
N THR A 244 6.57 5.51 -13.57
CA THR A 244 7.12 5.99 -14.85
C THR A 244 7.37 7.49 -14.80
N TYR A 245 6.40 8.25 -14.29
CA TYR A 245 6.54 9.69 -14.09
C TYR A 245 7.73 10.03 -13.19
N PHE A 246 7.87 9.35 -12.05
CA PHE A 246 8.98 9.56 -11.12
C PHE A 246 10.34 9.29 -11.77
N LYS A 247 10.46 8.22 -12.57
CA LYS A 247 11.70 7.93 -13.30
C LYS A 247 12.08 9.06 -14.25
N CYS A 248 11.13 9.55 -15.05
CA CYS A 248 11.37 10.68 -15.95
C CYS A 248 11.74 11.95 -15.19
N LEU A 249 11.03 12.23 -14.09
CA LEU A 249 11.31 13.38 -13.23
C LEU A 249 12.73 13.32 -12.65
N PHE A 250 13.19 12.16 -12.17
CA PHE A 250 14.55 12.00 -11.64
C PHE A 250 15.63 12.18 -12.71
N MET A 251 15.41 11.69 -13.93
CA MET A 251 16.32 11.94 -15.05
C MET A 251 16.40 13.43 -15.38
N ASN A 252 15.24 14.11 -15.43
CA ASN A 252 15.19 15.54 -15.69
C ASN A 252 15.85 16.36 -14.57
N MET A 253 15.69 15.94 -13.31
CA MET A 253 16.40 16.54 -12.17
C MET A 253 17.91 16.38 -12.34
N GLN A 254 18.40 15.18 -12.66
CA GLN A 254 19.82 14.94 -12.86
C GLN A 254 20.40 15.81 -13.99
N GLN A 255 19.66 16.01 -15.08
CA GLN A 255 20.05 16.91 -16.15
C GLN A 255 20.03 18.38 -15.71
N ALA A 256 18.99 18.82 -15.01
CA ALA A 256 18.86 20.19 -14.51
C ALA A 256 19.99 20.56 -13.56
N LEU A 257 20.43 19.63 -12.72
CA LEU A 257 21.51 19.81 -11.76
C LEU A 257 22.91 19.81 -12.38
N ASN A 258 23.05 19.50 -13.67
CA ASN A 258 24.34 19.52 -14.34
C ASN A 258 24.78 20.96 -14.68
N VAL A 259 25.42 21.61 -13.71
CA VAL A 259 25.94 22.99 -13.82
C VAL A 259 27.00 23.17 -14.91
N THR A 260 27.71 22.11 -15.31
CA THR A 260 28.72 22.21 -16.39
C THR A 260 28.12 22.56 -17.75
N LEU A 261 26.81 22.30 -17.93
CA LEU A 261 26.07 22.68 -19.13
C LEU A 261 25.55 24.13 -19.06
N LYS A 262 25.73 24.80 -17.92
CA LYS A 262 25.13 26.12 -17.62
C LYS A 262 26.16 27.25 -17.52
N VAL A 263 27.42 26.91 -17.23
CA VAL A 263 28.55 27.85 -17.28
C VAL A 263 29.08 27.88 -18.71
N LYS A 264 29.08 29.06 -19.35
CA LYS A 264 29.68 29.30 -20.67
C LYS A 264 30.95 30.12 -20.53
#